data_AF-V6DJD0-F1
#
_entry.id   AF-V6DJD0-F1
#
_cell.length_a   1.000
_cell.length_b   1.000
_cell.length_c   1.000
_cell.angle_alpha   90.00
_cell.angle_beta   90.00
_cell.angle_gamma   90.00
#
_symmetry.space_group_name_H-M   'P 1'
#
loop_
_entity.id
_entity.type
_entity.pdbx_description
1 polymer ?
#
loop_
_entity_poly.entity_id
_entity_poly.type
_entity_poly.pdbx_seq_one_letter_code
_entity_poly.pdbx_strand_id
1 'polypeptide(L)'
;MIEKIRLRKKKNEVVKVGDVVNYRGSMFIILNVLAVRVMINRKNGELMTMSDCLGQQYRTPDLSSDYITTQAEITYEPEEFRKISVVGEYIYDQETGIWVQIKAILGYHFEGRNLVVKYEFEPVMELPADEVEKAITKKRKSIMKLVKKNS
;
A
#
# COMPACT_ATOMS: atom_id res chain seq x y z
N MET A 1 7.39 7.05 -5.69
CA MET A 1 7.57 6.65 -4.28
C MET A 1 6.24 6.20 -3.69
N ILE A 2 6.22 4.96 -3.21
CA ILE A 2 5.07 4.31 -2.57
C ILE A 2 5.34 4.19 -1.06
N GLU A 3 4.35 4.54 -0.24
CA GLU A 3 4.43 4.43 1.21
C GLU A 3 3.26 3.63 1.78
N LYS A 4 3.51 2.98 2.93
CA LYS A 4 2.44 2.45 3.77
C LYS A 4 1.81 3.58 4.58
N ILE A 5 0.57 3.95 4.25
CA ILE A 5 -0.20 4.97 4.95
C ILE A 5 -1.32 4.34 5.78
N ARG A 6 -1.69 5.02 6.87
CA ARG A 6 -2.77 4.59 7.76
C ARG A 6 -3.91 5.59 7.77
N LEU A 7 -5.07 5.18 7.28
CA LEU A 7 -6.26 6.02 7.19
C LEU A 7 -7.25 5.66 8.28
N ARG A 8 -7.86 6.67 8.90
CA ARG A 8 -8.98 6.51 9.83
C ARG A 8 -10.21 7.15 9.22
N LYS A 9 -11.31 6.41 9.18
CA LYS A 9 -12.54 6.81 8.52
C LYS A 9 -13.75 6.53 9.42
N LYS A 10 -14.75 7.41 9.36
CA LYS A 10 -16.03 7.19 10.04
C LYS A 10 -16.80 6.06 9.36
N LYS A 11 -17.80 5.49 10.04
CA LYS A 11 -18.62 4.36 9.55
C LYS A 11 -19.09 4.49 8.09
N ASN A 12 -19.46 5.70 7.65
CA ASN A 12 -20.03 5.94 6.32
C ASN A 12 -18.99 6.35 5.26
N GLU A 13 -17.74 6.53 5.66
CA GLU A 13 -16.66 6.85 4.72
C GLU A 13 -16.01 5.57 4.22
N VAL A 14 -15.78 5.51 2.91
CA VAL A 14 -15.18 4.36 2.24
C VAL A 14 -13.74 4.70 1.83
N VAL A 15 -12.86 3.71 1.92
CA VAL A 15 -11.50 3.75 1.37
C VAL A 15 -11.45 2.78 0.20
N LYS A 16 -11.04 3.25 -0.98
CA LYS A 16 -10.93 2.44 -2.19
C LYS A 16 -9.60 2.65 -2.89
N VAL A 17 -9.19 1.66 -3.67
CA VAL A 17 -8.10 1.81 -4.64
C VAL A 17 -8.46 2.93 -5.63
N GLY A 18 -7.50 3.78 -5.95
CA GLY A 18 -7.64 4.97 -6.78
C GLY A 18 -8.10 6.23 -6.02
N ASP A 19 -8.45 6.13 -4.73
CA ASP A 19 -8.82 7.31 -3.95
C ASP A 19 -7.62 8.25 -3.76
N VAL A 20 -7.86 9.55 -3.94
CA VAL A 20 -6.91 10.60 -3.59
C VAL A 20 -7.16 11.08 -2.17
N VAL A 21 -6.16 10.93 -1.31
CA VAL A 21 -6.19 11.29 0.10
C VAL A 21 -5.08 12.28 0.45
N ASN A 22 -5.33 13.15 1.42
CA ASN A 22 -4.26 13.94 2.05
C ASN A 22 -3.78 13.19 3.29
N TYR A 23 -2.49 12.92 3.35
CA TYR A 23 -1.83 12.26 4.48
C TYR A 23 -0.55 13.01 4.82
N ARG A 24 -0.43 13.48 6.07
CA ARG A 24 0.73 14.24 6.57
C ARG A 24 1.14 15.44 5.70
N GLY A 25 0.17 16.11 5.07
CA GLY A 25 0.42 17.29 4.22
C GLY A 25 0.68 16.99 2.75
N SER A 26 0.83 15.72 2.37
CA SER A 26 1.04 15.28 0.99
C SER A 26 -0.22 14.61 0.43
N MET A 27 -0.40 14.68 -0.89
CA MET A 27 -1.45 13.93 -1.58
C MET A 27 -0.93 12.55 -1.96
N PHE A 28 -1.73 11.53 -1.70
CA PHE A 28 -1.48 10.15 -2.08
C PHE A 28 -2.63 9.60 -2.90
N ILE A 29 -2.31 8.74 -3.86
CA ILE A 29 -3.29 7.88 -4.53
C ILE A 29 -3.17 6.48 -3.93
N ILE A 30 -4.29 5.91 -3.49
CA ILE A 30 -4.30 4.58 -2.90
C ILE A 30 -4.09 3.53 -4.01
N LEU A 31 -2.99 2.80 -3.94
CA LEU A 31 -2.69 1.68 -4.84
C LEU A 31 -3.31 0.37 -4.34
N ASN A 32 -3.26 0.14 -3.02
CA ASN A 32 -3.89 -1.04 -2.42
C ASN A 32 -4.33 -0.80 -0.97
N VAL A 33 -5.32 -1.58 -0.50
CA VAL A 33 -5.75 -1.65 0.90
C VAL A 33 -5.24 -2.96 1.49
N LEU A 34 -4.23 -2.87 2.35
CA LEU A 34 -3.51 -4.01 2.91
C LEU A 34 -4.26 -4.67 4.07
N ALA A 35 -4.93 -3.86 4.89
CA ALA A 35 -5.68 -4.35 6.04
C ALA A 35 -6.78 -3.36 6.43
N VAL A 36 -7.88 -3.87 6.97
CA VAL A 36 -8.99 -3.08 7.54
C VAL A 36 -9.28 -3.57 8.93
N ARG A 37 -9.37 -2.65 9.89
CA ARG A 37 -9.71 -2.92 11.30
C ARG A 37 -10.89 -2.06 11.72
N VAL A 38 -11.82 -2.62 12.47
CA VAL A 38 -12.89 -1.84 13.11
C VAL A 38 -12.38 -1.29 14.44
N MET A 39 -12.69 -0.03 14.71
CA MET A 39 -12.41 0.64 15.97
C MET A 39 -13.68 1.28 16.51
N ILE A 40 -13.78 1.39 17.83
CA ILE A 40 -14.85 2.12 18.50
C ILE A 40 -14.23 3.38 19.10
N ASN A 41 -14.77 4.55 18.76
CA ASN A 41 -14.39 5.79 19.42
C ASN A 41 -14.87 5.76 20.87
N ARG A 42 -13.92 5.66 21.82
CA ARG A 42 -14.22 5.53 23.25
C ARG A 42 -15.02 6.71 23.83
N LYS A 43 -15.01 7.88 23.19
CA LYS A 43 -15.71 9.07 23.69
C LYS A 43 -17.20 9.10 23.36
N ASN A 44 -17.60 8.60 22.20
CA ASN A 44 -18.97 8.71 21.69
C ASN A 44 -19.57 7.36 21.22
N GLY A 45 -18.85 6.25 21.37
CA GLY A 45 -19.28 4.92 20.93
C GLY A 45 -19.33 4.73 19.41
N GLU A 46 -18.88 5.71 18.62
CA GLU A 46 -19.01 5.68 17.16
C GLU A 46 -18.09 4.63 16.53
N LEU A 47 -18.63 3.83 15.61
CA LEU A 47 -17.86 2.89 14.80
C LEU A 47 -16.99 3.64 13.79
N MET A 48 -15.73 3.26 13.70
CA MET A 48 -14.75 3.76 12.76
C MET A 48 -13.98 2.61 12.13
N THR A 49 -13.36 2.87 10.99
CA THR A 49 -12.41 1.95 10.37
C THR A 49 -11.00 2.54 10.42
N MET A 50 -10.02 1.66 10.57
CA MET A 50 -8.61 1.96 10.40
C MET A 50 -8.06 1.04 9.32
N SER A 51 -7.58 1.63 8.24
CA SER A 51 -7.04 0.89 7.10
C SER A 51 -5.56 1.20 6.92
N ASP A 52 -4.77 0.14 6.75
CA ASP A 52 -3.40 0.26 6.25
C ASP A 52 -3.45 0.13 4.72
N CYS A 53 -2.80 1.04 4.00
CA CYS A 53 -2.86 1.11 2.54
C CYS A 53 -1.44 1.34 1.98
N LEU A 54 -1.20 0.90 0.74
CA LEU A 54 -0.09 1.41 -0.05
C LEU A 54 -0.59 2.63 -0.84
N GLY A 55 0.10 3.75 -0.68
CA GLY A 55 -0.20 5.00 -1.36
C GLY A 55 0.99 5.48 -2.17
N GLN A 56 0.76 5.86 -3.42
CA GLN A 56 1.74 6.57 -4.24
C GLN A 56 1.66 8.06 -3.94
N GLN A 57 2.79 8.64 -3.54
CA GLN A 57 2.84 10.08 -3.28
C GLN A 57 2.87 10.87 -4.59
N TYR A 58 2.03 11.91 -4.67
CA TYR A 58 2.01 12.83 -5.80
C TYR A 58 3.35 13.57 -5.95
N ARG A 59 3.82 13.73 -7.20
CA ARG A 59 5.11 14.37 -7.57
C ARG A 59 6.33 13.67 -6.99
N THR A 60 6.34 12.35 -7.04
CA THR A 60 7.53 11.54 -6.76
C THR A 60 7.91 10.74 -8.00
N PRO A 61 9.20 10.42 -8.19
CA PRO A 61 9.63 9.57 -9.30
C PRO A 61 9.00 8.18 -9.21
N ASP A 62 8.83 7.55 -10.36
CA ASP A 62 8.50 6.14 -10.51
C ASP A 62 9.80 5.34 -10.32
N LEU A 63 9.92 4.66 -9.17
CA LEU A 63 11.09 3.86 -8.84
C LEU A 63 10.90 2.41 -9.28
N SER A 64 9.66 1.93 -9.37
CA SER A 64 9.35 0.54 -9.76
C SER A 64 9.65 0.26 -11.23
N SER A 65 9.62 1.28 -12.09
CA SER A 65 9.86 1.13 -13.54
C SER A 65 11.24 0.58 -13.91
N ASP A 66 12.24 0.68 -13.02
CA ASP A 66 13.59 0.16 -13.24
C ASP A 66 13.73 -1.33 -12.84
N TYR A 67 12.69 -1.95 -12.30
CA TYR A 67 12.73 -3.31 -11.75
C TYR A 67 11.75 -4.24 -12.46
N ILE A 68 12.06 -5.54 -12.42
CA ILE A 68 11.25 -6.60 -13.02
C ILE A 68 10.97 -7.71 -12.02
N THR A 69 10.01 -8.58 -12.34
CA THR A 69 9.74 -9.81 -11.59
C THR A 69 11.02 -10.63 -11.45
N THR A 70 11.32 -11.02 -10.21
CA THR A 70 12.56 -11.71 -9.83
C THR A 70 12.23 -12.91 -8.94
N GLN A 71 13.14 -13.88 -8.92
CA GLN A 71 13.09 -15.02 -8.01
C GLN A 71 14.28 -15.00 -7.07
N ALA A 72 14.06 -15.31 -5.80
CA ALA A 72 15.12 -15.41 -4.81
C ALA A 72 14.82 -16.50 -3.77
N GLU A 73 15.88 -17.05 -3.19
CA GLU A 73 15.80 -17.92 -2.02
C GLU A 73 16.02 -17.09 -0.76
N ILE A 74 15.12 -17.25 0.20
CA ILE A 74 15.21 -16.60 1.51
C ILE A 74 15.30 -17.69 2.57
N THR A 75 16.32 -17.58 3.41
CA THR A 75 16.55 -18.47 4.54
C THR A 75 15.88 -17.90 5.78
N TYR A 76 15.07 -18.72 6.45
CA TYR A 76 14.43 -18.40 7.72
C TYR A 76 15.06 -19.25 8.83
N GLU A 77 15.46 -18.59 9.91
CA GLU A 77 15.90 -19.24 11.14
C GLU A 77 14.69 -19.71 11.97
N PRO A 78 14.84 -20.68 12.91
CA PRO A 78 13.72 -21.21 13.70
C PRO A 78 12.85 -20.16 14.41
N GLU A 79 13.45 -19.09 14.91
CA GLU A 79 12.79 -17.93 15.52
C GLU A 79 11.96 -17.11 14.53
N GLU A 80 12.23 -17.23 13.24
CA GLU A 80 11.57 -16.50 12.15
C GLU A 80 10.47 -17.29 11.48
N PHE A 81 10.23 -18.55 11.87
CA PHE A 81 9.20 -19.39 11.25
C PHE A 81 7.79 -18.79 11.32
N ARG A 82 7.52 -17.91 12.30
CA ARG A 82 6.25 -17.17 12.39
C ARG A 82 6.16 -15.95 11.45
N LYS A 83 7.24 -15.64 10.74
CA LYS A 83 7.40 -14.51 9.82
C LYS A 83 7.61 -14.97 8.38
N ILE A 84 7.49 -16.27 8.10
CA ILE A 84 7.58 -16.79 6.73
C ILE A 84 6.53 -16.08 5.87
N SER A 85 7.01 -15.46 4.79
CA SER A 85 6.14 -14.69 3.91
C SER A 85 5.16 -15.55 3.15
N VAL A 86 4.00 -14.97 2.84
CA VAL A 86 2.91 -15.66 2.13
C VAL A 86 2.65 -15.03 0.77
N VAL A 87 2.07 -15.82 -0.15
CA VAL A 87 1.64 -15.30 -1.45
C VAL A 87 0.64 -14.15 -1.26
N GLY A 88 0.87 -13.07 -2.00
CA GLY A 88 0.08 -11.84 -1.93
C GLY A 88 0.58 -10.83 -0.90
N GLU A 89 1.54 -11.20 -0.04
CA GLU A 89 2.16 -10.27 0.91
C GLU A 89 2.93 -9.16 0.22
N TYR A 90 2.88 -7.97 0.82
CA TYR A 90 3.61 -6.78 0.37
C TYR A 90 4.77 -6.52 1.32
N ILE A 91 5.98 -6.53 0.77
CA ILE A 91 7.22 -6.36 1.54
C ILE A 91 7.92 -5.12 1.01
N TYR A 92 8.47 -4.32 1.92
CA TYR A 92 9.32 -3.21 1.54
C TYR A 92 10.76 -3.70 1.50
N ASP A 93 11.35 -3.64 0.31
CA ASP A 93 12.76 -3.96 0.12
C ASP A 93 13.61 -2.74 0.50
N GLN A 94 14.43 -2.91 1.55
CA GLN A 94 15.28 -1.84 2.06
C GLN A 94 16.48 -1.55 1.15
N GLU A 95 16.89 -2.52 0.33
CA GLU A 95 18.05 -2.37 -0.56
C GLU A 95 17.69 -1.50 -1.77
N THR A 96 16.57 -1.82 -2.42
CA THR A 96 16.09 -1.08 -3.59
C THR A 96 15.22 0.12 -3.24
N GLY A 97 14.64 0.17 -2.04
CA GLY A 97 13.76 1.24 -1.59
C GLY A 97 12.35 1.20 -2.20
N ILE A 98 11.94 0.05 -2.73
CA ILE A 98 10.61 -0.15 -3.34
C ILE A 98 9.78 -1.20 -2.61
N TRP A 99 8.48 -1.21 -2.86
CA TRP A 99 7.59 -2.27 -2.41
C TRP A 99 7.56 -3.38 -3.46
N VAL A 100 7.56 -4.63 -2.99
CA VAL A 100 7.36 -5.82 -3.83
C VAL A 100 6.16 -6.62 -3.33
N GLN A 101 5.51 -7.36 -4.23
CA GLN A 101 4.47 -8.32 -3.90
C GLN A 101 4.96 -9.75 -4.14
N ILE A 102 4.80 -10.63 -3.15
CA ILE A 102 5.06 -12.07 -3.33
C ILE A 102 3.99 -12.64 -4.28
N LYS A 103 4.42 -13.19 -5.41
CA LYS A 103 3.55 -13.77 -6.45
C LYS A 103 3.40 -15.26 -6.32
N ALA A 104 4.47 -15.95 -5.96
CA ALA A 104 4.46 -17.39 -5.78
C ALA A 104 5.50 -17.84 -4.75
N ILE A 105 5.21 -18.97 -4.10
CA ILE A 105 6.19 -19.80 -3.42
C ILE A 105 6.49 -20.95 -4.38
N LEU A 106 7.71 -20.98 -4.92
CA LEU A 106 8.11 -21.94 -5.95
C LEU A 106 8.62 -23.26 -5.37
N GLY A 107 9.03 -23.26 -4.10
CA GLY A 107 9.50 -24.44 -3.40
C GLY A 107 10.09 -24.10 -2.03
N TYR A 108 10.35 -25.12 -1.22
CA TYR A 108 11.03 -24.98 0.05
C TYR A 108 11.73 -26.29 0.44
N HIS A 109 12.81 -26.18 1.21
CA HIS A 109 13.51 -27.31 1.81
C HIS A 109 14.19 -26.88 3.12
N PHE A 110 14.60 -27.86 3.93
CA PHE A 110 15.38 -27.58 5.13
C PHE A 110 16.88 -27.71 4.84
N GLU A 111 17.66 -26.76 5.34
CA GLU A 111 19.11 -26.84 5.43
C GLU A 111 19.51 -26.81 6.90
N GLY A 112 19.79 -28.00 7.46
CA GLY A 112 19.95 -28.16 8.90
C GLY A 112 18.65 -27.85 9.66
N ARG A 113 18.65 -26.78 10.46
CA ARG A 113 17.46 -26.30 11.18
C ARG A 113 16.75 -25.14 10.47
N ASN A 114 17.34 -24.60 9.41
CA ASN A 114 16.82 -23.43 8.73
C ASN A 114 15.89 -23.88 7.59
N LEU A 115 14.84 -23.09 7.36
CA LEU A 115 13.95 -23.30 6.23
C LEU A 115 14.37 -22.36 5.10
N VAL A 116 14.71 -22.92 3.94
CA VAL A 116 14.97 -22.15 2.73
C VAL A 116 13.69 -22.17 1.89
N VAL A 117 13.20 -20.99 1.50
CA VAL A 117 12.00 -20.84 0.67
C VAL A 117 12.34 -20.05 -0.57
N LYS A 118 12.01 -20.61 -1.74
CA LYS A 118 12.17 -19.94 -3.04
C LYS A 118 10.89 -19.18 -3.40
N TYR A 119 11.01 -17.87 -3.57
CA TYR A 119 9.89 -17.00 -3.94
C TYR A 119 10.03 -16.49 -5.38
N GLU A 120 8.90 -16.13 -5.96
CA GLU A 120 8.79 -15.19 -7.07
C GLU A 120 8.06 -13.94 -6.58
N PHE A 121 8.59 -12.76 -6.89
CA PHE A 121 8.00 -11.48 -6.50
C PHE A 121 8.17 -10.44 -7.59
N GLU A 122 7.26 -9.46 -7.61
CA GLU A 122 7.26 -8.38 -8.59
C GLU A 122 7.24 -7.02 -7.88
N PRO A 123 7.82 -5.96 -8.49
CA PRO A 123 7.69 -4.62 -7.95
C PRO A 123 6.22 -4.17 -7.95
N VAL A 124 5.82 -3.45 -6.92
CA VAL A 124 4.51 -2.78 -6.89
C VAL A 124 4.60 -1.58 -7.82
N MET A 125 3.92 -1.67 -8.96
CA MET A 125 3.98 -0.62 -9.97
C MET A 125 3.35 0.69 -9.48
N GLU A 126 4.08 1.79 -9.68
CA GLU A 126 3.52 3.13 -9.61
C GLU A 126 2.53 3.36 -10.77
N LEU A 127 1.51 4.17 -10.52
CA LEU A 127 0.63 4.66 -11.59
C LEU A 127 1.41 5.62 -12.49
N PRO A 128 1.17 5.55 -13.82
CA PRO A 128 1.71 6.51 -14.77
C PRO A 128 1.41 7.97 -14.41
N ALA A 129 2.34 8.87 -14.74
CA ALA A 129 2.23 10.28 -14.38
C ALA A 129 0.94 10.95 -14.88
N ASP A 130 0.43 10.55 -16.06
CA ASP A 130 -0.81 11.09 -16.63
C ASP A 130 -2.05 10.61 -15.85
N GLU A 131 -2.08 9.36 -15.38
CA GLU A 131 -3.15 8.84 -14.53
C GLU A 131 -3.16 9.53 -13.17
N VAL A 132 -1.97 9.73 -12.59
CA VAL A 132 -1.79 10.48 -11.36
C VAL A 132 -2.34 11.90 -11.51
N GLU A 133 -1.95 12.63 -12.55
CA GLU A 133 -2.45 14.00 -12.79
C GLU A 133 -3.97 14.04 -13.03
N LYS A 134 -4.53 13.06 -13.74
CA LYS A 134 -5.99 12.93 -13.92
C LYS A 134 -6.70 12.75 -12.57
N ALA A 135 -6.20 11.86 -11.71
CA ALA A 135 -6.78 11.61 -10.39
C ALA A 135 -6.71 12.85 -9.49
N ILE A 136 -5.56 13.53 -9.43
CA ILE A 136 -5.36 14.75 -8.65
C ILE A 136 -6.26 15.88 -9.16
N THR A 137 -6.34 16.08 -10.48
CA THR A 137 -7.19 17.11 -11.09
C THR A 137 -8.66 16.87 -10.78
N LYS A 138 -9.14 15.62 -10.90
CA LYS A 138 -10.50 15.23 -10.53
C LYS A 138 -10.79 15.54 -9.06
N LYS A 139 -9.85 15.24 -8.16
CA LYS A 139 -9.98 15.56 -6.72
C LYS A 139 -10.07 17.07 -6.48
N ARG A 140 -9.20 17.87 -7.08
CA ARG A 140 -9.21 19.35 -6.93
C ARG A 140 -10.55 19.95 -7.37
N LYS A 141 -11.05 19.55 -8.55
CA LYS A 141 -12.36 20.00 -9.07
C LYS A 141 -13.53 19.65 -8.15
N SER A 142 -13.44 18.53 -7.42
CA SER A 142 -14.50 18.14 -6.47
C SER A 142 -14.57 19.04 -5.22
N ILE A 143 -13.45 19.67 -4.85
CA ILE A 143 -13.32 20.52 -3.65
C ILE A 143 -13.63 21.99 -3.98
N MET A 144 -13.21 22.45 -5.16
CA MET A 144 -13.40 23.83 -5.62
C MET A 144 -14.84 24.07 -6.09
N LYS A 145 -15.77 24.29 -5.15
CA LYS A 145 -17.16 24.72 -5.43
C LYS A 145 -17.40 26.13 -4.90
N LEU A 146 -17.80 27.04 -5.79
CA LEU A 146 -18.29 28.36 -5.39
C LEU A 146 -19.75 28.25 -4.96
N VAL A 147 -20.11 28.87 -3.84
CA VAL A 147 -21.50 28.96 -3.38
C VAL A 147 -22.09 30.26 -3.93
N LYS A 148 -23.25 30.18 -4.59
CA LYS A 148 -23.97 31.36 -5.08
C LYS A 148 -24.43 32.17 -3.87
N LYS A 149 -24.21 33.49 -3.88
CA LYS A 149 -24.73 34.39 -2.84
C LYS A 149 -26.26 34.31 -2.93
N ASN A 150 -26.93 33.84 -1.87
CA ASN A 150 -28.40 33.86 -1.81
C ASN A 150 -28.84 35.32 -2.00
N SER A 151 -29.70 35.55 -3.01
CA SER A 151 -30.35 36.84 -3.26
C SER A 151 -31.52 37.02 -2.30
#